data_AF-A0A2D0JZS9-F1
#
_entry.id   AF-A0A2D0JZS9-F1
#
_cell.length_a   1.000
_cell.length_b   1.000
_cell.length_c   1.000
_cell.angle_alpha   90.00
_cell.angle_beta   90.00
_cell.angle_gamma   90.00
#
_symmetry.space_group_name_H-M   'P 1'
#
loop_
_entity.id
_entity.type
_entity.pdbx_description
1 polymer ?
#
loop_
_entity_poly.entity_id
_entity_poly.type
_entity_poly.pdbx_seq_one_letter_code
_entity_poly.pdbx_strand_id
1 'polypeptide(L)'
;MSEVSISGEPTDYYKSIVTNNGDVIYKASRDKIRELLLFRKEFIDKAVANGADEMQASMDYLDVLDIFLLNEPIEARTDIYEVLTQELNIMAQQLSSKANEINQKIDKDMATVENIGKWIGAGILFLFILFVFVSTR
;
A
#
# COMPACT_ATOMS: atom_id res chain seq x y z
N MET A 1 -0.98 -12.09 26.24
CA MET A 1 -0.55 -11.71 24.87
C MET A 1 0.75 -10.95 25.00
N SER A 2 1.78 -11.24 24.19
CA SER A 2 2.98 -10.39 24.17
C SER A 2 2.58 -8.97 23.77
N GLU A 3 2.85 -8.00 24.63
CA GLU A 3 2.66 -6.57 24.36
C GLU A 3 3.41 -6.24 23.07
N VAL A 4 2.65 -5.88 22.05
CA VAL A 4 3.18 -5.38 20.79
C VAL A 4 3.44 -3.90 21.05
N SER A 5 4.69 -3.55 21.34
CA SER A 5 5.10 -2.19 21.67
C SER A 5 5.89 -1.57 20.52
N ILE A 6 5.73 -0.27 20.32
CA ILE A 6 6.58 0.50 19.41
C ILE A 6 8.03 0.38 19.89
N SER A 7 8.95 0.15 18.95
CA SER A 7 10.37 -0.04 19.25
C SER A 7 11.08 1.30 19.49
N GLY A 8 12.01 1.33 20.44
CA GLY A 8 12.83 2.50 20.75
C GLY A 8 12.12 3.55 21.61
N GLU A 9 12.72 4.73 21.68
CA GLU A 9 12.19 5.86 22.43
C GLU A 9 11.49 6.85 21.47
N PRO A 10 10.48 7.62 21.93
CA PRO A 10 9.80 8.60 21.08
C PRO A 10 10.74 9.62 20.43
N THR A 11 11.83 9.98 21.13
CA THR A 11 12.87 10.87 20.63
C THR A 11 13.64 10.32 19.42
N ASP A 12 13.61 9.01 19.19
CA ASP A 12 14.25 8.40 18.00
C ASP A 12 13.50 8.76 16.70
N TYR A 13 12.23 9.15 16.81
CA TYR A 13 11.34 9.39 15.68
C TYR A 13 11.42 10.81 15.13
N TYR A 14 12.18 11.71 15.76
CA TYR A 14 12.36 13.07 15.30
C TYR A 14 13.74 13.62 15.65
N LYS A 15 14.09 14.77 15.05
CA LYS A 15 15.30 15.55 15.37
C LYS A 15 14.89 16.94 15.82
N SER A 16 15.49 17.42 16.90
CA SER A 16 15.41 18.82 17.31
C SER A 16 16.51 19.63 16.64
N ILE A 17 16.15 20.73 16.00
CA ILE A 17 17.05 21.63 15.29
C ILE A 17 16.91 23.00 15.93
N VAL A 18 18.00 23.50 16.52
CA VAL A 18 18.03 24.87 17.05
C VAL A 18 18.36 25.82 15.89
N THR A 19 17.49 26.79 15.66
CA THR A 19 17.67 27.82 14.63
C THR A 19 18.61 28.93 15.09
N ASN A 20 19.05 29.78 14.16
CA ASN A 20 19.89 30.94 14.47
C ASN A 20 19.24 31.94 15.44
N ASN A 21 17.90 31.91 15.55
CA ASN A 21 17.15 32.78 16.45
C ASN A 21 16.95 32.16 17.85
N GLY A 22 17.42 30.93 18.07
CA GLY A 22 17.22 30.18 19.31
C GLY A 22 15.94 29.34 19.34
N ASP A 23 15.07 29.43 18.32
CA ASP A 23 13.87 28.60 18.23
C ASP A 23 14.22 27.13 17.96
N VAL A 24 13.47 26.21 18.56
CA VAL A 24 13.61 24.77 18.34
C VAL A 24 12.57 24.30 17.33
N ILE A 25 13.04 23.72 16.21
CA ILE A 25 12.20 23.08 15.20
C ILE A 25 12.35 21.57 15.34
N TYR A 26 11.23 20.86 15.24
CA TYR A 26 11.21 19.40 15.24
C TYR A 26 10.97 18.86 13.83
N LYS A 27 11.71 17.81 13.47
CA LYS A 27 11.58 17.14 12.17
C LYS A 27 11.56 15.62 12.32
N ALA A 28 10.48 15.00 11.90
CA ALA A 28 10.29 13.57 11.95
C ALA A 28 11.26 12.83 11.01
N SER A 29 11.75 11.69 11.48
CA SER A 29 12.62 10.81 10.72
C SER A 29 11.79 9.89 9.84
N ARG A 30 11.73 10.14 8.52
CA ARG A 30 10.96 9.31 7.57
C ARG A 30 11.28 7.83 7.67
N ASP A 31 12.54 7.46 7.89
CA ASP A 31 12.92 6.05 8.00
C ASP A 31 12.31 5.40 9.24
N LYS A 32 12.28 6.11 10.36
CA LYS A 32 11.60 5.67 11.59
C LYS A 32 10.09 5.67 11.44
N ILE A 33 9.51 6.62 10.71
CA ILE A 33 8.08 6.59 10.37
C ILE A 33 7.73 5.36 9.50
N ARG A 34 8.62 4.93 8.60
CA ARG A 34 8.41 3.70 7.83
C ARG A 34 8.48 2.45 8.71
N GLU A 35 9.36 2.43 9.71
CA GLU A 35 9.37 1.39 10.74
C GLU A 35 8.02 1.36 11.51
N LEU A 36 7.45 2.53 11.87
CA LEU A 36 6.09 2.61 12.46
C LEU A 36 5.02 2.02 11.55
N LEU A 37 5.10 2.24 10.24
CA LEU A 37 4.12 1.70 9.29
C LEU A 37 4.21 0.17 9.16
N LEU A 38 5.41 -0.39 9.23
CA LEU A 38 5.59 -1.85 9.29
C LEU A 38 5.01 -2.41 10.59
N PHE A 39 5.31 -1.75 11.71
CA PHE A 39 4.76 -2.12 13.01
C PHE A 39 3.22 -2.02 13.03
N ARG A 40 2.64 -0.96 12.46
CA ARG A 40 1.19 -0.82 12.28
C ARG A 40 0.60 -2.02 11.55
N LYS A 41 1.23 -2.44 10.45
CA LYS A 41 0.79 -3.60 9.69
C LYS A 41 0.83 -4.87 10.54
N GLU A 42 1.94 -5.13 11.24
CA GLU A 42 2.08 -6.31 12.11
C GLU A 42 1.07 -6.31 13.26
N PHE A 43 0.82 -5.14 13.86
CA PHE A 43 -0.18 -4.95 14.91
C PHE A 43 -1.58 -5.33 14.42
N ILE A 44 -1.99 -4.77 13.27
CA ILE A 44 -3.31 -5.02 12.68
C ILE A 44 -3.43 -6.47 12.24
N ASP A 45 -2.44 -7.02 11.52
CA ASP A 45 -2.46 -8.41 11.04
C ASP A 45 -2.60 -9.39 12.22
N LYS A 46 -1.89 -9.13 13.34
CA LYS A 46 -1.99 -9.95 14.56
C LYS A 46 -3.36 -9.80 15.23
N ALA A 47 -3.92 -8.60 15.30
CA ALA A 47 -5.24 -8.37 15.88
C ALA A 47 -6.34 -9.08 15.06
N VAL A 48 -6.30 -8.94 13.74
CA VAL A 48 -7.23 -9.61 12.81
C VAL A 48 -7.10 -11.13 12.87
N ALA A 49 -5.87 -11.66 12.95
CA ALA A 49 -5.64 -13.10 13.14
C ALA A 49 -6.24 -13.64 14.45
N ASN A 50 -6.41 -12.79 15.47
CA ASN A 50 -7.08 -13.12 16.73
C ASN A 50 -8.60 -12.83 16.71
N GLY A 51 -9.16 -12.44 15.57
CA GLY A 51 -10.60 -12.22 15.39
C GLY A 51 -11.06 -10.77 15.64
N ALA A 52 -10.14 -9.81 15.77
CA ALA A 52 -10.52 -8.40 15.84
C ALA A 52 -10.97 -7.87 14.47
N ASP A 53 -11.85 -6.88 14.50
CA ASP A 53 -12.18 -6.09 13.31
C ASP A 53 -10.98 -5.22 12.90
N GLU A 54 -10.71 -5.11 11.59
CA GLU A 54 -9.55 -4.38 11.07
C GLU A 54 -9.61 -2.89 11.39
N MET A 55 -10.81 -2.28 11.33
CA MET A 55 -10.99 -0.87 11.64
C MET A 55 -10.75 -0.62 13.13
N GLN A 56 -11.28 -1.50 14.00
CA GLN A 56 -11.01 -1.46 15.43
C GLN A 56 -9.50 -1.58 15.72
N ALA A 57 -8.83 -2.57 15.14
CA ALA A 57 -7.39 -2.75 15.31
C ALA A 57 -6.57 -1.53 14.84
N SER A 58 -7.04 -0.84 13.80
CA SER A 58 -6.41 0.41 13.36
C SER A 58 -6.61 1.56 14.35
N MET A 59 -7.74 1.63 15.06
CA MET A 59 -7.96 2.62 16.12
C MET A 59 -7.10 2.30 17.34
N ASP A 60 -7.06 1.04 17.76
CA ASP A 60 -6.23 0.58 18.87
C ASP A 60 -4.73 0.88 18.64
N TYR A 61 -4.27 0.76 17.38
CA TYR A 61 -2.92 1.17 17.00
C TYR A 61 -2.67 2.67 17.22
N LEU A 62 -3.64 3.53 16.87
CA LEU A 62 -3.52 4.97 17.06
C LEU A 62 -3.45 5.32 18.55
N ASP A 63 -4.24 4.64 19.39
CA ASP A 63 -4.17 4.82 20.85
C ASP A 63 -2.78 4.45 21.40
N VAL A 64 -2.20 3.34 20.90
CA VAL A 64 -0.82 2.95 21.27
C VAL A 64 0.19 4.01 20.84
N LEU A 65 0.06 4.56 19.63
CA LEU A 65 0.94 5.61 19.13
C LEU A 65 0.79 6.92 19.92
N ASP A 66 -0.43 7.30 20.28
CA ASP A 66 -0.70 8.49 21.09
C ASP A 66 -0.11 8.37 22.49
N ILE A 67 -0.23 7.19 23.12
CA ILE A 67 0.41 6.90 24.40
C ILE A 67 1.92 6.97 24.28
N PHE A 68 2.48 6.36 23.23
CA PHE A 68 3.93 6.37 22.98
C PHE A 68 4.49 7.79 22.86
N LEU A 69 3.77 8.68 22.15
CA LEU A 69 4.19 10.05 21.93
C LEU A 69 3.74 11.03 23.02
N LEU A 70 3.03 10.60 24.06
CA LEU A 70 2.29 11.47 24.99
C LEU A 70 3.14 12.59 25.61
N ASN A 71 4.39 12.29 25.95
CA ASN A 71 5.31 13.22 26.63
C ASN A 71 6.13 14.09 25.68
N GLU A 72 5.94 13.94 24.36
CA GLU A 72 6.71 14.68 23.37
C GLU A 72 6.13 16.07 23.07
N PRO A 73 6.97 17.03 22.66
CA PRO A 73 6.52 18.35 22.23
C PRO A 73 5.41 18.26 21.18
N ILE A 74 4.40 19.13 21.29
CA ILE A 74 3.25 19.11 20.37
C ILE A 74 3.69 19.29 18.92
N GLU A 75 4.72 20.10 18.68
CA GLU A 75 5.30 20.34 17.37
C GLU A 75 5.98 19.07 16.80
N ALA A 76 6.67 18.31 17.65
CA ALA A 76 7.29 17.04 17.25
C ALA A 76 6.23 16.00 16.89
N ARG A 77 5.19 15.87 17.73
CA ARG A 77 4.04 14.99 17.45
C ARG A 77 3.35 15.34 16.15
N THR A 78 3.17 16.64 15.89
CA THR A 78 2.51 17.14 14.69
C THR A 78 3.30 16.77 13.44
N ASP A 79 4.62 17.01 13.43
CA ASP A 79 5.48 16.67 12.29
C ASP A 79 5.56 15.14 12.08
N ILE A 80 5.54 14.34 13.15
CA ILE A 80 5.45 12.87 13.07
C ILE A 80 4.15 12.43 12.38
N TYR A 81 2.99 12.92 12.82
CA TYR A 81 1.70 12.58 12.23
C TYR A 81 1.56 13.06 10.78
N GLU A 82 2.12 14.23 10.46
CA GLU A 82 2.16 14.74 9.11
C GLU A 82 2.96 13.80 8.19
N VAL A 83 4.18 13.44 8.59
CA VAL A 83 5.03 12.54 7.80
C VAL A 83 4.43 11.13 7.70
N LEU A 84 3.79 10.63 8.78
CA LEU A 84 3.05 9.36 8.75
C LEU A 84 1.94 9.38 7.70
N THR A 85 1.16 10.46 7.64
CA THR A 85 0.10 10.65 6.65
C THR A 85 0.65 10.72 5.23
N GLN A 86 1.77 11.42 5.04
CA GLN A 86 2.42 11.50 3.73
C GLN A 86 2.90 10.11 3.25
N GLU A 87 3.53 9.32 4.10
CA GLU A 87 3.99 7.97 3.73
C GLU A 87 2.80 7.02 3.48
N LEU A 88 1.71 7.10 4.25
CA LEU A 88 0.46 6.38 3.97
C LEU A 88 -0.12 6.73 2.59
N ASN A 89 -0.16 8.02 2.25
CA ASN A 89 -0.63 8.47 0.94
C ASN A 89 0.26 7.96 -0.20
N ILE A 90 1.59 7.94 -0.02
CA ILE A 90 2.52 7.36 -1.00
C ILE A 90 2.22 5.86 -1.20
N MET A 91 2.03 5.11 -0.12
CA MET A 91 1.68 3.69 -0.20
C MET A 91 0.35 3.46 -0.92
N ALA A 92 -0.67 4.28 -0.62
CA ALA A 92 -1.97 4.21 -1.29
C ALA A 92 -1.87 4.51 -2.79
N GLN A 93 -1.08 5.51 -3.19
CA GLN A 93 -0.83 5.83 -4.59
C GLN A 93 -0.09 4.71 -5.31
N GLN A 94 0.93 4.11 -4.68
CA GLN A 94 1.65 2.96 -5.24
C GLN A 94 0.73 1.75 -5.43
N LEU A 95 -0.17 1.49 -4.47
CA LEU A 95 -1.15 0.41 -4.58
C LEU A 95 -2.13 0.65 -5.74
N SER A 96 -2.62 1.89 -5.88
CA SER A 96 -3.50 2.28 -6.99
C SER A 96 -2.80 2.14 -8.36
N SER A 97 -1.54 2.58 -8.46
CA SER A 97 -0.75 2.41 -9.70
C SER A 97 -0.58 0.94 -10.06
N LYS A 98 -0.23 0.08 -9.08
CA LYS A 98 -0.11 -1.36 -9.30
C LYS A 98 -1.43 -2.00 -9.73
N ALA A 99 -2.55 -1.60 -9.15
CA ALA A 99 -3.87 -2.08 -9.55
C ALA A 99 -4.19 -1.71 -11.01
N ASN A 100 -3.86 -0.48 -11.42
CA ASN A 100 -4.03 -0.03 -12.80
C ASN A 100 -3.14 -0.81 -13.77
N GLU A 101 -1.89 -1.07 -13.42
CA GLU A 101 -0.98 -1.91 -14.22
C GLU A 101 -1.52 -3.33 -14.38
N ILE A 102 -2.07 -3.92 -13.32
CA ILE A 102 -2.70 -5.25 -13.36
C ILE A 102 -3.91 -5.23 -14.31
N ASN A 103 -4.78 -4.23 -14.20
CA ASN A 103 -5.94 -4.10 -15.08
C ASN A 103 -5.54 -3.96 -16.56
N GLN A 104 -4.54 -3.12 -16.85
CA GLN A 104 -4.02 -2.97 -18.21
C GLN A 104 -3.41 -4.27 -18.76
N LYS A 105 -2.79 -5.08 -17.90
CA LYS A 105 -2.27 -6.39 -18.29
C LYS A 105 -3.40 -7.36 -18.62
N ILE A 106 -4.46 -7.40 -17.80
CA ILE A 106 -5.66 -8.20 -18.05
C ILE A 106 -6.28 -7.81 -19.39
N ASP A 107 -6.44 -6.52 -19.67
CA ASP A 107 -7.01 -6.04 -20.94
C ASP A 107 -6.17 -6.46 -22.16
N LYS A 108 -4.83 -6.39 -22.05
CA LYS A 108 -3.92 -6.85 -23.10
C LYS A 108 -3.98 -8.36 -23.32
N ASP A 109 -4.06 -9.13 -22.24
CA ASP A 109 -4.18 -10.59 -22.32
C ASP A 109 -5.52 -10.98 -22.95
N MET A 110 -6.62 -10.30 -22.58
CA MET A 110 -7.94 -10.47 -23.20
C MET A 110 -7.94 -10.12 -24.69
N ALA A 111 -7.34 -8.99 -25.09
CA ALA A 111 -7.22 -8.61 -26.50
C ALA A 111 -6.38 -9.62 -27.31
N THR A 112 -5.35 -10.21 -26.70
CA THR A 112 -4.53 -11.25 -27.32
C THR A 112 -5.33 -12.54 -27.50
N VAL A 113 -6.09 -12.96 -26.50
CA VAL A 113 -6.98 -14.13 -26.56
C VAL A 113 -8.08 -13.93 -27.61
N GLU A 114 -8.71 -12.75 -27.67
CA GLU A 114 -9.72 -12.44 -28.69
C GLU A 114 -9.14 -12.52 -30.10
N ASN A 115 -7.93 -11.96 -30.30
CA ASN A 115 -7.24 -12.03 -31.58
C ASN A 115 -6.89 -13.48 -31.96
N ILE A 116 -6.38 -14.29 -31.05
CA ILE A 116 -6.12 -15.71 -31.31
C ILE A 116 -7.42 -16.44 -31.68
N GLY A 117 -8.52 -16.18 -30.97
CA GLY A 117 -9.83 -16.74 -31.27
C GLY A 117 -10.35 -16.38 -32.67
N LYS A 118 -10.19 -15.12 -33.09
CA LYS A 118 -10.55 -14.66 -34.44
C LYS A 118 -9.73 -15.34 -35.52
N TRP A 119 -8.42 -15.49 -35.32
CA TRP A 119 -7.53 -16.16 -36.27
C TRP A 119 -7.84 -17.65 -36.43
N ILE A 120 -8.11 -18.35 -35.32
CA ILE A 120 -8.51 -19.76 -35.35
C ILE A 120 -9.86 -19.94 -36.06
N GLY A 121 -10.86 -19.10 -35.73
CA GLY A 121 -12.18 -19.14 -36.36
C GLY A 121 -12.13 -18.88 -37.87
N ALA A 122 -11.32 -17.90 -38.31
CA ALA A 122 -11.13 -17.60 -39.73
C ALA A 122 -10.47 -18.77 -40.49
N GLY A 123 -9.49 -19.45 -39.88
CA GLY A 123 -8.84 -20.62 -40.48
C GLY A 123 -9.80 -21.80 -40.69
N ILE A 124 -10.63 -22.10 -39.69
CA ILE A 124 -11.63 -23.18 -39.79
C ILE A 124 -12.67 -22.87 -40.87
N LEU A 125 -13.17 -21.63 -40.93
CA LEU A 125 -14.14 -21.21 -41.94
C LEU A 125 -13.57 -21.31 -43.36
N PHE A 126 -12.30 -20.89 -43.53
CA PHE A 126 -11.62 -20.96 -44.83
C PHE A 126 -11.45 -22.40 -45.32
N LEU A 127 -11.06 -23.33 -44.44
CA LEU A 127 -10.96 -24.75 -44.76
C LEU A 127 -12.33 -25.35 -45.12
N PHE A 128 -13.39 -24.95 -44.42
CA PHE A 128 -14.74 -25.41 -44.72
C PHE A 128 -15.22 -24.95 -46.12
N ILE A 129 -14.95 -23.68 -46.47
CA ILE A 129 -15.28 -23.15 -47.80
C ILE A 129 -14.51 -23.89 -48.89
N LEU A 130 -13.21 -24.15 -48.69
CA LEU A 130 -12.40 -24.93 -49.64
C LEU A 130 -12.93 -26.36 -49.80
N PHE A 131 -13.30 -27.02 -48.70
CA PHE A 131 -13.86 -28.36 -48.72
C PHE A 131 -15.17 -28.40 -49.53
N VAL A 132 -16.09 -27.47 -49.27
CA VAL A 132 -17.35 -27.35 -50.03
C VAL A 132 -17.05 -27.17 -51.51
N PHE A 133 -16.16 -26.22 -51.87
CA PHE A 133 -15.85 -25.90 -53.27
C PHE A 133 -15.19 -27.06 -54.02
N VAL A 134 -14.30 -27.81 -53.36
CA VAL A 134 -13.65 -29.01 -53.91
C VAL A 134 -14.63 -30.17 -54.05
N SER A 135 -15.58 -30.32 -53.11
CA SER A 135 -16.58 -31.41 -53.14
C SER A 135 -17.69 -31.22 -54.18
N THR A 136 -17.92 -29.98 -54.65
CA THR A 136 -18.92 -29.65 -55.69
C THR A 136 -18.38 -29.63 -57.12
N ARG A 137 -17.12 -30.03 -57.33
CA ARG A 137 -16.53 -30.25 -58.66
C ARG A 137 -16.40 -31.74 -58.95
#